data_AF-A0A8H5XT18-F1
#
_entry.id   AF-A0A8H5XT18-F1
#
_cell.length_a   1.000
_cell.length_b   1.000
_cell.length_c   1.000
_cell.angle_alpha   90.00
_cell.angle_beta   90.00
_cell.angle_gamma   90.00
#
_symmetry.space_group_name_H-M   'P 1'
#
loop_
_entity.id
_entity.type
_entity.pdbx_description
1 polymer ?
#
loop_
_entity_poly.entity_id
_entity_poly.type
_entity_poly.pdbx_seq_one_letter_code
_entity_poly.pdbx_strand_id
1 'polypeptide(L)'
;MIQSLDVHALTSIRGLEAHDTSDGSPSYTVPAIHHVPTDKYIMDSPTIAEFLESTYPDPELLLASDLDREIEKKKTWEERVDKIGKLSDLALKNKDKGPFLFGEKPSSIDFFIAAKLQSARTIHEGIFERCAEDPGFKAIYEACVPYMGKKD
;
A
#
# COMPACT_ATOMS: atom_id res chain seq x y z
N MET A 1 -12.36 -8.65 14.15
CA MET A 1 -11.12 -7.98 14.57
C MET A 1 -9.99 -8.52 13.71
N ILE A 2 -9.20 -7.64 13.09
CA ILE A 2 -8.04 -7.99 12.25
C ILE A 2 -6.79 -7.74 13.09
N GLN A 3 -5.84 -8.68 13.08
CA GLN A 3 -4.59 -8.56 13.83
C GLN A 3 -3.40 -8.56 12.86
N SER A 4 -2.48 -7.60 13.01
CA SER A 4 -1.22 -7.56 12.26
C SER A 4 -0.24 -8.59 12.80
N LEU A 5 0.46 -9.28 11.91
CA LEU A 5 1.40 -10.35 12.26
C LEU A 5 2.85 -9.92 12.02
N ASP A 6 3.75 -10.39 12.89
CA ASP A 6 5.19 -10.22 12.76
C ASP A 6 5.79 -11.30 11.84
N VAL A 7 6.84 -10.94 11.09
CA VAL A 7 7.49 -11.83 10.11
C VAL A 7 8.00 -13.14 10.74
N HIS A 8 8.50 -13.10 11.98
CA HIS A 8 8.97 -14.30 12.66
C HIS A 8 7.82 -15.24 13.00
N ALA A 9 6.64 -14.69 13.35
CA ALA A 9 5.46 -15.47 13.64
C ALA A 9 4.94 -16.23 12.40
N LEU A 10 5.07 -15.65 11.20
CA LEU A 10 4.53 -16.21 9.95
C LEU A 10 5.02 -17.64 9.66
N THR A 11 6.31 -17.88 9.91
CA THR A 11 6.94 -19.19 9.68
C THR A 11 6.32 -20.34 10.48
N SER A 12 5.60 -20.02 11.55
CA SER A 12 4.99 -20.99 12.47
C SER A 12 3.49 -21.15 12.26
N ILE A 13 2.87 -20.36 11.37
CA ILE A 13 1.41 -20.36 11.16
C ILE A 13 1.03 -21.52 10.26
N ARG A 14 0.23 -22.44 10.79
CA ARG A 14 -0.38 -23.52 9.99
C ARG A 14 -1.51 -22.94 9.14
N GLY A 15 -1.42 -23.12 7.82
CA GLY A 15 -2.46 -22.69 6.87
C GLY A 15 -2.21 -21.33 6.20
N LEU A 16 -1.07 -20.67 6.49
CA LEU A 16 -0.61 -19.56 5.67
C LEU A 16 0.16 -20.12 4.46
N GLU A 17 -0.32 -19.84 3.25
CA GLU A 17 0.39 -20.22 2.03
C GLU A 17 1.59 -19.29 1.83
N ALA A 18 2.77 -19.87 1.64
CA ALA A 18 3.99 -19.14 1.33
C ALA A 18 4.03 -18.78 -0.16
N HIS A 19 4.85 -17.79 -0.51
CA HIS A 19 5.17 -17.51 -1.91
C HIS A 19 5.96 -18.65 -2.53
N ASP A 20 5.64 -18.96 -3.79
CA ASP A 20 6.49 -19.80 -4.64
C ASP A 20 7.78 -19.05 -4.98
N THR A 21 8.92 -19.60 -4.59
CA THR A 21 10.24 -19.11 -5.02
C THR A 21 10.82 -20.04 -6.08
N SER A 22 11.75 -19.51 -6.89
CA SER A 22 12.44 -20.30 -7.92
C SER A 22 13.28 -21.45 -7.36
N ASP A 23 13.64 -21.41 -6.07
CA ASP A 23 14.40 -22.44 -5.37
C ASP A 23 13.54 -23.41 -4.54
N GLY A 24 12.22 -23.22 -4.54
CA GLY A 24 11.27 -24.06 -3.80
C GLY A 24 11.26 -23.83 -2.29
N SER A 25 11.99 -22.83 -1.78
CA SER A 25 11.95 -22.45 -0.38
C SER A 25 10.69 -21.60 -0.07
N PRO A 26 10.00 -21.85 1.05
CA PRO A 26 8.83 -21.05 1.40
C PRO A 26 9.26 -19.62 1.75
N SER A 27 8.72 -18.63 1.03
CA SER A 27 8.97 -17.21 1.30
C SER A 27 7.78 -16.56 1.99
N TYR A 28 8.03 -15.96 3.14
CA TYR A 28 7.04 -15.21 3.92
C TYR A 28 7.41 -13.74 3.98
N THR A 29 6.43 -12.88 3.75
CA THR A 29 6.56 -11.42 3.66
C THR A 29 5.58 -10.74 4.62
N VAL A 30 5.90 -9.50 4.96
CA VAL A 30 4.94 -8.58 5.57
C VAL A 30 4.51 -7.55 4.53
N PRO A 31 3.27 -7.01 4.61
CA PRO A 31 2.27 -7.22 5.65
C PRO A 31 1.58 -8.59 5.60
N ALA A 32 1.16 -9.05 6.77
CA ALA A 32 0.31 -10.24 6.95
C ALA A 32 -0.70 -9.99 8.08
N ILE A 33 -1.90 -10.53 7.94
CA ILE A 33 -3.00 -10.38 8.89
C ILE A 33 -3.62 -11.72 9.29
N HIS A 34 -4.14 -11.77 10.51
CA HIS A 34 -5.11 -12.78 10.95
C HIS A 34 -6.49 -12.16 11.03
N HIS A 35 -7.41 -12.68 10.24
CA HIS A 35 -8.83 -12.33 10.32
C HIS A 35 -9.54 -13.27 11.30
N VAL A 36 -9.61 -12.82 12.57
CA VAL A 36 -10.15 -13.61 13.69
C VAL A 36 -11.54 -14.19 13.44
N PRO A 37 -12.53 -13.46 12.86
CA PRO A 37 -13.87 -14.01 12.67
C PRO A 37 -13.95 -15.24 11.76
N THR A 38 -13.04 -15.37 10.79
CA THR A 38 -13.01 -16.50 9.85
C THR A 38 -11.80 -17.40 10.03
N ASP A 39 -10.97 -17.13 11.05
CA ASP A 39 -9.68 -17.78 11.30
C ASP A 39 -8.77 -17.88 10.06
N LYS A 40 -8.77 -16.83 9.22
CA LYS A 40 -7.96 -16.79 7.99
C LYS A 40 -6.67 -16.03 8.21
N TYR A 41 -5.57 -16.57 7.69
CA TYR A 41 -4.27 -15.91 7.64
C TYR A 41 -4.01 -15.48 6.20
N ILE A 42 -3.66 -14.22 5.99
CA ILE A 42 -3.53 -13.62 4.67
C ILE A 42 -2.26 -12.80 4.64
N MET A 43 -1.46 -12.98 3.59
CA MET A 43 -0.21 -12.27 3.35
C MET A 43 -0.32 -11.48 2.04
N ASP A 44 0.56 -10.49 1.91
CA ASP A 44 0.68 -9.55 0.78
C ASP A 44 -0.36 -8.45 0.74
N SER A 45 0.12 -7.23 0.51
CA SER A 45 -0.74 -6.05 0.52
C SER A 45 -1.89 -6.11 -0.50
N PRO A 46 -1.73 -6.58 -1.76
CA PRO A 46 -2.84 -6.62 -2.70
C PRO A 46 -3.92 -7.63 -2.28
N THR A 47 -3.51 -8.86 -1.92
CA THR A 47 -4.43 -9.92 -1.47
C THR A 47 -5.17 -9.53 -0.20
N ILE A 48 -4.47 -8.89 0.75
CA ILE A 48 -5.09 -8.36 1.97
C ILE A 48 -6.12 -7.30 1.61
N ALA A 49 -5.77 -6.34 0.75
CA ALA A 49 -6.68 -5.26 0.37
C ALA A 49 -7.95 -5.80 -0.32
N GLU A 50 -7.80 -6.72 -1.28
CA GLU A 50 -8.91 -7.42 -1.94
C GLU A 50 -9.83 -8.16 -0.95
N PHE A 51 -9.23 -8.88 0.00
CA PHE A 51 -9.98 -9.55 1.04
C PHE A 51 -10.75 -8.58 1.92
N LEU A 52 -10.13 -7.46 2.33
CA LEU A 52 -10.76 -6.48 3.19
C LEU A 52 -11.93 -5.79 2.49
N GLU A 53 -11.78 -5.35 1.25
CA GLU A 53 -12.87 -4.72 0.48
C GLU A 53 -14.04 -5.71 0.27
N SER A 54 -13.74 -6.97 -0.05
CA SER A 54 -14.78 -7.98 -0.21
C SER A 54 -15.49 -8.34 1.11
N THR A 55 -14.81 -8.24 2.25
CA THR A 55 -15.36 -8.62 3.56
C THR A 55 -16.04 -7.46 4.26
N TYR A 56 -15.55 -6.25 4.04
CA TYR A 56 -15.95 -4.99 4.66
C TYR A 56 -16.06 -3.89 3.59
N PRO A 57 -17.13 -3.90 2.76
CA PRO A 57 -17.26 -2.98 1.62
C PRO A 57 -17.61 -1.53 2.02
N ASP A 58 -17.79 -1.26 3.32
CA ASP A 58 -18.03 0.09 3.84
C ASP A 58 -17.03 0.41 4.96
N PRO A 59 -16.24 1.49 4.85
CA PRO A 59 -16.19 2.43 3.73
C PRO A 59 -15.49 1.84 2.49
N GLU A 60 -16.04 2.13 1.30
CA GLU A 60 -15.49 1.70 0.00
C GLU A 60 -14.03 2.18 -0.19
N LEU A 61 -13.14 1.25 -0.55
CA LEU A 61 -11.76 1.53 -0.96
C LEU A 61 -11.55 1.17 -2.42
N LEU A 62 -11.12 2.14 -3.23
CA LEU A 62 -10.79 1.89 -4.63
C LEU A 62 -9.48 1.09 -4.73
N LEU A 63 -9.60 -0.23 -4.90
CA LEU A 63 -8.47 -1.17 -4.99
C LEU A 63 -7.83 -1.27 -6.36
N ALA A 64 -8.66 -1.19 -7.40
CA ALA A 64 -8.29 -1.57 -8.74
C ALA A 64 -8.37 -0.36 -9.65
N SER A 65 -7.26 0.37 -9.75
CA SER A 65 -6.96 0.98 -11.02
C SER A 65 -5.99 0.06 -11.77
N ASP A 66 -6.10 -0.02 -13.09
CA ASP A 66 -5.10 -0.71 -13.93
C ASP A 66 -3.66 -0.24 -13.62
N LEU A 67 -3.55 0.94 -13.03
CA LEU A 67 -2.33 1.62 -12.64
C LEU A 67 -1.53 0.90 -11.55
N ASP A 68 -2.18 0.33 -10.52
CA ASP A 68 -1.51 -0.44 -9.45
C ASP A 68 -0.74 -1.62 -10.04
N ARG A 69 -1.46 -2.43 -10.82
CA ARG A 69 -0.92 -3.61 -11.49
C ARG A 69 0.14 -3.23 -12.52
N GLU A 70 -0.01 -2.10 -13.19
CA GLU A 70 1.01 -1.60 -14.13
C GLU A 70 2.29 -1.20 -13.43
N ILE A 71 2.23 -0.55 -12.27
CA ILE A 71 3.40 -0.16 -11.46
C ILE A 71 4.16 -1.41 -10.99
N GLU A 72 3.45 -2.41 -10.48
CA GLU A 72 4.06 -3.66 -10.01
C GLU A 72 4.76 -4.44 -11.14
N LYS A 73 4.14 -4.48 -12.32
CA LYS A 73 4.70 -5.17 -13.51
C LYS A 73 5.97 -4.52 -14.04
N LYS A 74 6.27 -3.26 -13.71
CA LYS A 74 7.51 -2.61 -14.14
C LYS A 74 8.70 -3.28 -13.47
N LYS A 75 9.68 -3.66 -14.29
CA LYS A 75 10.81 -4.47 -13.83
C LYS A 75 12.05 -3.62 -13.58
N THR A 76 12.18 -2.48 -14.26
CA THR A 76 13.31 -1.58 -14.04
C THR A 76 12.94 -0.45 -13.10
N TRP A 77 13.97 0.12 -12.48
CA TRP A 77 13.83 1.27 -11.60
C TRP A 77 13.31 2.50 -12.36
N GLU A 78 13.82 2.72 -13.58
CA GLU A 78 13.49 3.87 -14.42
C GLU A 78 12.02 3.86 -14.85
N GLU A 79 11.51 2.69 -15.26
CA GLU A 79 10.08 2.52 -15.61
C GLU A 79 9.18 2.80 -14.40
N ARG A 80 9.59 2.37 -13.21
CA ARG A 80 8.86 2.62 -11.97
C ARG A 80 8.86 4.11 -11.64
N VAL A 81 10.01 4.77 -11.72
CA VAL A 81 10.14 6.22 -11.46
C VAL A 81 9.31 7.04 -12.44
N ASP A 82 9.38 6.75 -13.75
CA ASP A 82 8.54 7.44 -14.76
C ASP A 82 7.05 7.27 -14.47
N LYS A 83 6.61 6.05 -14.17
CA LYS A 83 5.21 5.77 -13.88
C LYS A 83 4.75 6.44 -12.59
N ILE A 84 5.56 6.39 -11.54
CA ILE A 84 5.29 7.04 -10.25
C ILE A 84 5.21 8.55 -10.45
N GLY A 85 6.11 9.18 -11.23
CA GLY A 85 6.04 10.61 -11.56
C GLY A 85 4.71 11.00 -12.22
N LYS A 86 4.18 10.16 -13.12
CA LYS A 86 2.85 10.37 -13.74
C LYS A 86 1.70 10.35 -12.73
N LEU A 87 1.85 9.71 -11.57
CA LEU A 87 0.85 9.76 -10.50
C LEU A 87 0.79 11.13 -9.85
N SER A 88 1.94 11.78 -9.67
CA SER A 88 1.98 13.16 -9.17
C SER A 88 1.24 14.11 -10.11
N ASP A 89 1.55 14.05 -11.41
CA ASP A 89 0.86 14.86 -12.42
C ASP A 89 -0.66 14.64 -12.40
N LEU A 90 -1.09 13.39 -12.20
CA LEU A 90 -2.51 13.04 -12.12
C LEU A 90 -3.16 13.64 -10.86
N ALA A 91 -2.50 13.55 -9.71
CA ALA A 91 -2.98 14.14 -8.45
C ALA A 91 -3.15 15.66 -8.59
N LEU A 92 -2.17 16.34 -9.19
CA LEU A 92 -2.25 17.79 -9.42
C LEU A 92 -3.35 18.18 -10.40
N LYS A 93 -3.62 17.36 -11.42
CA LYS A 93 -4.73 17.56 -12.37
C LYS A 93 -6.11 17.33 -11.75
N ASN A 94 -6.19 16.54 -10.70
CA ASN A 94 -7.43 16.21 -10.01
C ASN A 94 -7.62 17.00 -8.70
N LYS A 95 -6.73 17.94 -8.36
CA LYS A 95 -6.75 18.67 -7.08
C LYS A 95 -8.05 19.44 -6.80
N ASP A 96 -8.75 19.84 -7.86
CA ASP A 96 -10.03 20.53 -7.82
C ASP A 96 -11.20 19.57 -7.50
N LYS A 97 -10.99 18.27 -7.67
CA LYS A 97 -11.93 17.19 -7.35
C LYS A 97 -11.70 16.59 -5.96
N GLY A 98 -10.61 16.94 -5.29
CA GLY A 98 -10.29 16.48 -3.94
C GLY A 98 -8.80 16.23 -3.72
N PRO A 99 -8.42 15.86 -2.49
CA PRO A 99 -7.02 15.80 -2.07
C PRO A 99 -6.31 14.48 -2.45
N PHE A 100 -7.04 13.46 -2.93
CA PHE A 100 -6.50 12.16 -3.30
C PHE A 100 -6.33 12.03 -4.82
N LEU A 101 -5.61 11.01 -5.25
CA LEU A 101 -5.26 10.77 -6.65
C LEU A 101 -6.48 10.78 -7.60
N PHE A 102 -7.60 10.23 -7.14
CA PHE A 102 -8.85 10.13 -7.91
C PHE A 102 -9.96 11.08 -7.42
N GLY A 103 -9.67 12.02 -6.51
CA GLY A 103 -10.62 13.03 -6.04
C GLY A 103 -10.84 13.00 -4.53
N GLU A 104 -12.09 12.88 -4.09
CA GLU A 104 -12.49 13.12 -2.70
C GLU A 104 -12.13 12.00 -1.71
N LYS A 105 -12.05 10.74 -2.18
CA LYS A 105 -11.80 9.56 -1.32
C LYS A 105 -10.44 8.94 -1.61
N PRO A 106 -9.77 8.35 -0.60
CA PRO A 106 -8.51 7.64 -0.81
C PRO A 106 -8.71 6.37 -1.64
N SER A 107 -7.68 6.01 -2.38
CA SER A 107 -7.54 4.74 -3.10
C SER A 107 -6.33 3.94 -2.57
N SER A 108 -6.22 2.68 -3.00
CA SER A 108 -5.04 1.85 -2.69
C SER A 108 -3.72 2.53 -3.09
N ILE A 109 -3.70 3.26 -4.21
CA ILE A 109 -2.49 3.99 -4.66
C ILE A 109 -2.12 5.12 -3.70
N ASP A 110 -3.11 5.85 -3.19
CA ASP A 110 -2.85 6.92 -2.22
C ASP A 110 -2.14 6.36 -0.99
N PHE A 111 -2.61 5.21 -0.48
CA PHE A 111 -1.95 4.51 0.63
C PHE A 111 -0.59 3.92 0.25
N PHE A 112 -0.43 3.40 -0.97
CA PHE A 112 0.87 2.92 -1.44
C PHE A 112 1.92 4.04 -1.47
N ILE A 113 1.59 5.19 -2.07
CA ILE A 113 2.47 6.37 -2.11
C ILE A 113 2.78 6.84 -0.69
N ALA A 114 1.75 6.99 0.14
CA ALA A 114 1.90 7.51 1.49
C ALA A 114 2.73 6.57 2.39
N ALA A 115 2.56 5.24 2.27
CA ALA A 115 3.36 4.26 2.98
C ALA A 115 4.84 4.28 2.55
N LYS A 116 5.13 4.46 1.25
CA LYS A 116 6.51 4.59 0.76
C LYS A 116 7.18 5.85 1.29
N LEU A 117 6.48 6.98 1.30
CA LEU A 117 6.98 8.23 1.87
C LEU A 117 7.19 8.12 3.38
N GLN A 118 6.25 7.50 4.09
CA GLN A 118 6.39 7.26 5.53
C GLN A 118 7.57 6.34 5.85
N SER A 119 7.80 5.32 5.02
CA SER A 119 8.97 4.44 5.13
C SER A 119 10.27 5.24 4.91
N ALA A 120 10.34 6.06 3.86
CA ALA A 120 11.48 6.94 3.61
C ALA A 120 11.74 7.88 4.79
N ARG A 121 10.69 8.45 5.38
CA ARG A 121 10.77 9.32 6.56
C ARG A 121 11.32 8.61 7.78
N THR A 122 10.85 7.38 8.00
CA THR A 122 11.28 6.53 9.11
C THR A 122 12.76 6.15 8.99
N ILE A 123 13.24 5.93 7.76
CA ILE A 123 14.65 5.61 7.49
C ILE A 123 15.52 6.85 7.64
N HIS A 124 15.13 7.97 7.00
CA HIS A 124 15.89 9.22 7.02
C HIS A 124 15.05 10.42 6.53
N GLU A 125 14.89 11.46 7.36
CA GLU A 125 14.06 12.63 7.02
C GLU A 125 14.46 13.30 5.69
N GLY A 126 15.76 13.48 5.42
CA GLY A 126 16.20 14.07 4.15
C GLY A 126 15.83 13.27 2.88
N ILE A 127 15.61 11.96 2.98
CA ILE A 127 15.09 11.17 1.83
C ILE A 127 13.60 11.48 1.64
N PHE A 128 12.85 11.56 2.74
CA PHE A 128 11.46 11.99 2.70
C PHE A 128 11.31 13.40 2.13
N GLU A 129 12.10 14.35 2.60
CA GLU A 129 12.08 15.74 2.12
C GLU A 129 12.28 15.79 0.60
N ARG A 130 13.30 15.08 0.08
CA ARG A 130 13.54 14.99 -1.36
C ARG A 130 12.37 14.40 -2.14
N CYS A 131 11.69 13.38 -1.60
CA CYS A 131 10.50 12.82 -2.25
C CYS A 131 9.28 13.75 -2.14
N ALA A 132 9.16 14.50 -1.05
CA ALA A 132 8.08 15.44 -0.77
C ALA A 132 8.30 16.83 -1.38
N GLU A 133 9.44 17.08 -2.06
CA GLU A 133 9.62 18.23 -2.96
C GLU A 133 8.63 18.18 -4.13
N ASP A 134 8.21 16.98 -4.53
CA ASP A 134 7.15 16.78 -5.51
C ASP A 134 5.79 17.18 -4.89
N PRO A 135 5.08 18.17 -5.48
CA PRO A 135 3.87 18.71 -4.87
C PRO A 135 2.68 17.75 -4.89
N GLY A 136 2.61 16.84 -5.87
CA GLY A 136 1.55 15.83 -5.93
C GLY A 136 1.73 14.77 -4.87
N PHE A 137 2.95 14.25 -4.69
CA PHE A 137 3.26 13.29 -3.63
C PHE A 137 3.10 13.88 -2.24
N LYS A 138 3.51 15.13 -2.04
CA LYS A 138 3.29 15.85 -0.79
C LYS A 138 1.80 15.97 -0.47
N ALA A 139 0.98 16.38 -1.44
CA ALA A 139 -0.46 16.52 -1.24
C ALA A 139 -1.11 15.19 -0.86
N ILE A 140 -0.79 14.10 -1.57
CA ILE A 140 -1.30 12.75 -1.26
C ILE A 140 -0.87 12.32 0.14
N TYR A 141 0.41 12.51 0.50
CA TYR A 141 0.92 12.14 1.81
C TYR A 141 0.18 12.87 2.94
N GLU A 142 0.05 14.19 2.83
CA GLU A 142 -0.65 15.03 3.80
C GLU A 142 -2.13 14.62 3.94
N ALA A 143 -2.80 14.32 2.83
CA ALA A 143 -4.18 13.82 2.81
C ALA A 143 -4.32 12.46 3.52
N CYS A 144 -3.28 11.61 3.45
CA CYS A 144 -3.25 10.29 4.07
C CYS A 144 -2.84 10.30 5.56
N VAL A 145 -2.25 11.39 6.08
CA VAL A 145 -1.80 11.48 7.49
C VAL A 145 -2.87 11.03 8.51
N PRO A 146 -4.16 11.41 8.39
CA PRO A 146 -5.20 10.97 9.33
C PRO A 146 -5.38 9.45 9.42
N TYR A 147 -4.95 8.68 8.41
CA TYR A 147 -5.06 7.23 8.34
C TYR A 147 -3.82 6.49 8.86
N MET A 148 -2.71 7.19 9.12
CA MET A 148 -1.43 6.58 9.52
C MET A 148 -1.30 6.35 11.02
N GLY A 149 -2.18 6.94 11.83
CA GLY A 149 -2.14 6.78 13.28
C GLY A 149 -2.47 5.36 13.70
N LYS A 150 -1.65 4.77 14.57
CA LYS A 150 -2.03 3.54 15.27
C LYS A 150 -3.24 3.87 16.15
N LYS A 151 -4.32 3.12 15.96
CA LYS A 151 -5.48 3.15 16.86
C LYS A 151 -5.30 1.98 17.83
N ASP A 152 -5.12 2.30 19.11
CA ASP A 152 -4.98 1.31 20.19
C ASP A 152 -6.31 0.57 20.45
#